data_AF-A0A7S1S5F1-F1
#
_entry.id   AF-A0A7S1S5F1-F1
#
_cell.length_a   1.000
_cell.length_b   1.000
_cell.length_c   1.000
_cell.angle_alpha   90.00
_cell.angle_beta   90.00
_cell.angle_gamma   90.00
#
_symmetry.space_group_name_H-M   'P 1'
#
loop_
_entity.id
_entity.type
_entity.pdbx_description
1 polymer ?
#
loop_
_entity_poly.entity_id
_entity_poly.type
_entity_poly.pdbx_seq_one_letter_code
_entity_poly.pdbx_strand_id
1 'polypeptide(L)'
;RRDRSEPRPAPNARMLVNMHPDPERPRSVPRLIRRPLSSSVTESAGSFMPAPVSADTIEGTRASIHNKLVMATVRMQAKCRQQQELANEHPKCEHGTPKDKCYAEEVQDCYRASQLLDALVWATSIQQMSSSVEPSEHVPLEFVRALLGLRYWLYRPGPTWSFTTLDKDRSETLTIDELEPTFGEELLRRAADEGKPLKVRLMKLMDEDDSGAVSREELAAHLRAAVRVRELVPSLDEDGALASTDDLIRELRVVVHPPGQIKSRIPHWLPLLIVGLLALTAWLIWWLCSRQRLRDVLRDVRTRRPTSMWRPIRWTEKK
;
A
#
# COMPACT_ATOMS: atom_id res chain seq x y z
N ARG A 1 49.78 15.82 -51.86
CA ARG A 1 48.88 16.88 -52.37
C ARG A 1 47.43 16.39 -52.21
N ARG A 2 46.86 16.57 -51.02
CA ARG A 2 45.43 16.50 -50.72
C ARG A 2 45.26 17.17 -49.37
N ASP A 3 44.83 18.42 -49.42
CA ASP A 3 44.55 19.27 -48.28
C ASP A 3 43.41 18.67 -47.45
N ARG A 4 43.67 18.41 -46.17
CA ARG A 4 42.65 18.20 -45.16
C ARG A 4 42.52 19.51 -44.39
N SER A 5 41.43 20.22 -44.66
CA SER A 5 40.99 21.38 -43.92
C SER A 5 40.51 20.96 -42.53
N GLU A 6 41.21 21.40 -41.50
CA GLU A 6 40.77 21.35 -40.10
C GLU A 6 39.58 22.30 -39.86
N PRO A 7 38.58 21.90 -39.06
CA PRO A 7 37.49 22.78 -38.67
C PRO A 7 37.91 23.71 -37.52
N ARG A 8 37.61 25.00 -37.67
CA ARG A 8 37.80 26.03 -36.63
C ARG A 8 36.83 25.81 -35.45
N PRO A 9 37.27 25.97 -34.20
CA PRO A 9 36.36 26.02 -33.05
C PRO A 9 35.62 27.37 -32.97
N ALA A 10 34.35 27.32 -32.60
CA ALA A 10 33.46 28.46 -32.40
C ALA A 10 33.85 29.28 -31.15
N PRO A 11 33.53 30.59 -31.11
CA PRO A 11 33.92 31.48 -30.03
C PRO A 11 33.06 31.33 -28.77
N ASN A 12 33.73 31.44 -27.63
CA ASN A 12 33.18 31.48 -26.27
C ASN A 12 32.12 32.58 -26.10
N ALA A 13 30.88 32.19 -25.81
CA ALA A 13 29.86 33.07 -25.25
C ALA A 13 29.86 32.96 -23.72
N ARG A 14 30.79 33.68 -23.07
CA ARG A 14 30.65 34.09 -21.67
C ARG A 14 29.71 35.28 -21.64
N MET A 15 28.47 35.08 -21.18
CA MET A 15 27.62 36.21 -20.77
C MET A 15 27.13 35.97 -19.34
N LEU A 16 27.72 36.77 -18.44
CA LEU A 16 27.39 36.93 -17.04
C LEU A 16 25.94 37.43 -16.91
N VAL A 17 25.14 36.76 -16.11
CA VAL A 17 23.98 37.37 -15.43
C VAL A 17 24.07 37.02 -13.95
N ASN A 18 24.69 37.91 -13.19
CA ASN A 18 24.53 37.97 -11.74
C ASN A 18 23.11 38.51 -11.47
N MET A 19 22.19 37.66 -11.01
CA MET A 19 20.97 38.12 -10.35
C MET A 19 21.12 37.88 -8.84
N HIS A 20 21.27 38.98 -8.13
CA HIS A 20 21.17 39.10 -6.69
C HIS A 20 19.68 39.05 -6.30
N PRO A 21 19.25 38.22 -5.34
CA PRO A 21 17.89 38.32 -4.81
C PRO A 21 17.81 39.38 -3.71
N ASP A 22 16.94 40.38 -3.92
CA ASP A 22 16.49 41.31 -2.89
C ASP A 22 15.78 40.57 -1.74
N PRO A 23 16.07 40.89 -0.48
CA PRO A 23 15.32 40.39 0.66
C PRO A 23 14.18 41.35 1.03
N GLU A 24 13.14 40.76 1.65
CA GLU A 24 12.11 41.41 2.48
C GLU A 24 10.86 41.99 1.78
N ARG A 25 9.78 41.19 1.83
CA ARG A 25 8.41 41.71 1.96
C ARG A 25 7.70 40.97 3.10
N PRO A 26 7.23 41.66 4.15
CA PRO A 26 6.50 41.00 5.24
C PRO A 26 5.09 40.60 4.79
N ARG A 27 4.74 39.32 4.99
CA ARG A 27 3.39 38.78 4.78
C ARG A 27 2.47 39.26 5.91
N SER A 28 1.47 40.07 5.56
CA SER A 28 0.34 40.38 6.42
C SER A 28 -0.55 39.15 6.62
N VAL A 29 -0.77 38.76 7.87
CA VAL A 29 -1.65 37.65 8.28
C VAL A 29 -3.12 38.09 8.23
N PRO A 30 -4.04 37.33 7.61
CA PRO A 30 -5.47 37.66 7.65
C PRO A 30 -6.08 37.34 9.03
N ARG A 31 -6.83 38.30 9.57
CA ARG A 31 -7.66 38.18 10.78
C ARG A 31 -8.74 37.09 10.58
N LEU A 32 -8.70 36.05 11.40
CA LEU A 32 -9.75 35.04 11.53
C LEU A 32 -11.01 35.66 12.17
N ILE A 33 -12.07 35.78 11.37
CA ILE A 33 -13.41 36.13 11.83
C ILE A 33 -14.04 34.87 12.45
N ARG A 34 -14.19 34.86 13.79
CA ARG A 34 -14.99 33.85 14.51
C ARG A 34 -16.47 34.08 14.19
N ARG A 35 -17.12 33.10 13.54
CA ARG A 35 -18.59 33.01 13.51
C ARG A 35 -19.09 32.19 14.71
N PRO A 36 -20.18 32.60 15.37
CA PRO A 36 -20.77 31.86 16.47
C PRO A 36 -21.47 30.59 15.99
N LEU A 37 -21.26 29.49 16.71
CA LEU A 37 -21.97 28.22 16.56
C LEU A 37 -23.41 28.38 17.08
N SER A 38 -24.40 28.32 16.19
CA SER A 38 -25.80 28.12 16.59
C SER A 38 -26.11 26.63 16.59
N SER A 39 -26.59 26.18 17.74
CA SER A 39 -27.01 24.83 18.08
C SER A 39 -28.31 24.37 17.39
N SER A 40 -28.44 23.04 17.34
CA SER A 40 -29.66 22.23 17.19
C SER A 40 -30.39 22.25 15.84
N VAL A 41 -29.94 21.38 14.93
CA VAL A 41 -30.80 20.76 13.92
C VAL A 41 -30.83 19.25 14.23
N THR A 42 -31.94 18.78 14.77
CA THR A 42 -32.29 17.36 14.82
C THR A 42 -32.72 16.93 13.42
N GLU A 43 -31.76 16.49 12.62
CA GLU A 43 -32.00 15.99 11.28
C GLU A 43 -32.45 14.53 11.32
N SER A 44 -33.70 14.32 10.90
CA SER A 44 -34.27 13.03 10.55
C SER A 44 -33.36 12.31 9.57
N ALA A 45 -32.95 11.09 9.91
CA ALA A 45 -32.19 10.17 9.05
C ALA A 45 -33.05 9.70 7.86
N GLY A 46 -33.37 10.62 6.95
CA GLY A 46 -33.82 10.31 5.61
C GLY A 46 -32.60 9.87 4.81
N SER A 47 -32.66 8.66 4.27
CA SER A 47 -31.66 8.09 3.36
C SER A 47 -31.32 9.07 2.23
N PHE A 48 -30.27 9.87 2.39
CA PHE A 48 -29.75 10.75 1.36
C PHE A 48 -29.06 9.88 0.32
N MET A 49 -29.77 9.53 -0.74
CA MET A 49 -29.15 9.03 -1.95
C MET A 49 -28.53 10.23 -2.68
N PRO A 50 -27.20 10.28 -2.89
CA PRO A 50 -26.59 11.36 -3.65
C PRO A 50 -27.21 11.40 -5.04
N ALA A 51 -27.50 12.61 -5.53
CA ALA A 51 -28.02 12.80 -6.88
C ALA A 51 -27.01 12.25 -7.91
N PRO A 52 -27.48 11.63 -9.01
CA PRO A 52 -26.59 11.15 -10.06
C PRO A 52 -25.79 12.32 -10.65
N VAL A 53 -24.47 12.14 -10.76
CA VAL A 53 -23.55 13.10 -11.36
C VAL A 53 -23.76 13.09 -12.88
N SER A 54 -23.74 14.26 -13.54
CA SER A 54 -23.93 14.31 -15.00
C SER A 54 -22.76 13.67 -15.74
N ALA A 55 -23.06 12.96 -16.83
CA ALA A 55 -22.06 12.34 -17.70
C ALA A 55 -20.97 13.33 -18.16
N ASP A 56 -21.34 14.59 -18.43
CA ASP A 56 -20.41 15.66 -18.83
C ASP A 56 -19.39 15.99 -17.74
N THR A 57 -19.80 15.96 -16.46
CA THR A 57 -18.90 16.19 -15.32
C THR A 57 -17.87 15.07 -15.19
N ILE A 58 -18.29 13.84 -15.47
CA ILE A 58 -17.42 12.66 -15.41
C ILE A 58 -16.39 12.71 -16.54
N GLU A 59 -16.81 12.98 -17.78
CA GLU A 59 -15.88 13.09 -18.92
C GLU A 59 -14.90 14.26 -18.74
N GLY A 60 -15.38 15.40 -18.21
CA GLY A 60 -14.52 16.55 -17.89
C GLY A 60 -13.47 16.22 -16.82
N THR A 61 -13.86 15.53 -15.75
CA THR A 61 -12.95 15.12 -14.67
C THR A 61 -11.88 14.17 -15.18
N ARG A 62 -12.29 13.23 -16.03
CA ARG A 62 -11.42 12.24 -16.64
C ARG A 62 -10.38 12.87 -17.58
N ALA A 63 -10.81 13.73 -18.51
CA ALA A 63 -9.91 14.47 -19.39
C ALA A 63 -8.92 15.32 -18.59
N SER A 64 -9.37 15.92 -17.48
CA SER A 64 -8.52 16.65 -16.55
C SER A 64 -7.43 15.76 -15.94
N ILE A 65 -7.78 14.55 -15.46
CA ILE A 65 -6.80 13.60 -14.90
C ILE A 65 -5.80 13.15 -15.96
N HIS A 66 -6.26 12.77 -17.15
CA HIS A 66 -5.38 12.37 -18.24
C HIS A 66 -4.39 13.49 -18.61
N ASN A 67 -4.87 14.72 -18.78
CA ASN A 67 -4.03 15.87 -19.08
C ASN A 67 -3.01 16.14 -17.97
N LYS A 68 -3.40 15.99 -16.69
CA LYS A 68 -2.47 16.11 -15.56
C LYS A 68 -1.37 15.05 -15.62
N LEU A 69 -1.72 13.80 -15.94
CA LEU A 69 -0.75 12.71 -16.10
C LEU A 69 0.22 12.98 -17.25
N VAL A 70 -0.27 13.42 -18.41
CA VAL A 70 0.56 13.81 -19.56
C VAL A 70 1.52 14.93 -19.19
N MET A 71 1.04 15.97 -18.50
CA MET A 71 1.91 17.06 -18.04
C MET A 71 2.94 16.60 -17.00
N ALA A 72 2.59 15.63 -16.15
CA ALA A 72 3.52 15.02 -15.22
C ALA A 72 4.59 14.20 -15.95
N THR A 73 4.25 13.46 -17.01
CA THR A 73 5.23 12.78 -17.88
C THR A 73 6.27 13.75 -18.41
N VAL A 74 5.83 14.88 -18.99
CA VAL A 74 6.75 15.89 -19.54
C VAL A 74 7.66 16.47 -18.47
N ARG A 75 7.11 16.77 -17.27
CA ARG A 75 7.89 17.27 -16.13
C ARG A 75 8.90 16.25 -15.62
N MET A 76 8.50 14.97 -15.54
CA MET A 76 9.38 13.89 -15.10
C MET A 76 10.54 13.72 -16.07
N GLN A 77 10.27 13.65 -17.37
CA GLN A 77 11.29 13.52 -18.40
C GLN A 77 12.30 14.68 -18.37
N ALA A 78 11.82 15.91 -18.16
CA ALA A 78 12.70 17.07 -17.99
C ALA A 78 13.60 16.93 -16.75
N LYS A 79 13.04 16.53 -15.60
CA LYS A 79 13.82 16.26 -14.38
C LYS A 79 14.84 15.15 -14.58
N CYS A 80 14.47 14.05 -15.24
CA CYS A 80 15.40 12.94 -15.50
C CYS A 80 16.58 13.37 -16.36
N ARG A 81 16.34 14.17 -17.40
CA ARG A 81 17.42 14.74 -18.23
C ARG A 81 18.36 15.60 -17.41
N GLN A 82 17.81 16.49 -16.59
CA GLN A 82 18.61 17.35 -15.72
C GLN A 82 19.45 16.53 -14.71
N GLN A 83 18.87 15.50 -14.11
CA GLN A 83 19.61 14.61 -13.19
C GLN A 83 20.71 13.82 -13.90
N GLN A 84 20.45 13.38 -15.14
CA GLN A 84 21.43 12.70 -15.97
C GLN A 84 22.59 13.64 -16.36
N GLU A 85 22.30 14.90 -16.69
CA GLU A 85 23.33 15.92 -16.95
C GLU A 85 24.18 16.19 -15.71
N LEU A 86 23.56 16.36 -14.54
CA LEU A 86 24.28 16.54 -13.27
C LEU A 86 25.16 15.33 -12.91
N ALA A 87 24.65 14.12 -13.16
CA ALA A 87 25.42 12.89 -12.96
C ALA A 87 26.66 12.82 -13.89
N ASN A 88 26.56 13.38 -15.10
CA ASN A 88 27.68 13.48 -16.03
C ASN A 88 28.69 14.57 -15.64
N GLU A 89 28.21 15.71 -15.10
CA GLU A 89 29.06 16.85 -14.71
C GLU A 89 29.82 16.63 -13.40
N HIS A 90 29.25 15.90 -12.44
CA HIS A 90 29.82 15.70 -11.11
C HIS A 90 30.15 14.22 -10.82
N PRO A 91 31.24 13.68 -11.39
CA PRO A 91 31.58 12.25 -11.30
C PRO A 91 32.16 11.80 -9.94
N LYS A 92 32.10 12.64 -8.89
CA LYS A 92 32.61 12.31 -7.55
C LYS A 92 31.49 12.46 -6.53
N CYS A 93 31.12 11.37 -5.88
CA CYS A 93 30.21 11.40 -4.72
C CYS A 93 30.96 11.91 -3.48
N GLU A 94 30.30 12.68 -2.62
CA GLU A 94 30.93 13.34 -1.47
C GLU A 94 31.42 12.40 -0.34
N HIS A 95 31.15 11.09 -0.38
CA HIS A 95 31.39 10.21 0.76
C HIS A 95 32.08 8.86 0.47
N GLY A 96 32.94 8.79 -0.54
CA GLY A 96 33.76 7.58 -0.77
C GLY A 96 32.98 6.34 -1.22
N THR A 97 31.69 6.48 -1.52
CA THR A 97 30.91 5.46 -2.21
C THR A 97 31.44 5.28 -3.64
N PRO A 98 31.49 4.05 -4.17
CA PRO A 98 31.90 3.80 -5.55
C PRO A 98 31.06 4.63 -6.52
N LYS A 99 31.72 5.29 -7.47
CA LYS A 99 31.12 6.23 -8.44
C LYS A 99 29.88 5.67 -9.13
N ASP A 100 29.93 4.39 -9.45
CA ASP A 100 28.91 3.70 -10.23
C ASP A 100 27.59 3.52 -9.47
N LYS A 101 27.57 3.76 -8.15
CA LYS A 101 26.38 3.50 -7.32
C LYS A 101 25.56 4.74 -6.96
N CYS A 102 26.14 5.94 -6.91
CA CYS A 102 25.46 7.10 -6.31
C CYS A 102 24.35 7.66 -7.19
N TYR A 103 24.64 7.84 -8.48
CA TYR A 103 23.68 8.42 -9.42
C TYR A 103 22.89 7.35 -10.19
N ALA A 104 23.40 6.12 -10.25
CA ALA A 104 22.74 5.03 -10.96
C ALA A 104 21.35 4.75 -10.38
N GLU A 105 21.23 4.72 -9.04
CA GLU A 105 19.94 4.46 -8.40
C GLU A 105 18.92 5.58 -8.63
N GLU A 106 19.34 6.85 -8.56
CA GLU A 106 18.43 7.98 -8.75
C GLU A 106 17.98 8.14 -10.21
N VAL A 107 18.90 7.94 -11.16
CA VAL A 107 18.59 7.96 -12.60
C VAL A 107 17.67 6.79 -12.96
N GLN A 108 17.92 5.60 -12.41
CA GLN A 108 17.08 4.42 -12.62
C GLN A 108 15.67 4.63 -12.05
N ASP A 109 15.56 5.19 -10.83
CA ASP A 109 14.27 5.55 -10.24
C ASP A 109 13.50 6.57 -11.10
N CYS A 110 14.21 7.52 -11.73
CA CYS A 110 13.59 8.50 -12.61
C CYS A 110 13.05 7.85 -13.90
N TYR A 111 13.83 6.96 -14.50
CA TYR A 111 13.41 6.22 -15.69
C TYR A 111 12.18 5.33 -15.40
N ARG A 112 12.18 4.63 -14.27
CA ARG A 112 11.03 3.84 -13.80
C ARG A 112 9.79 4.71 -13.61
N ALA A 113 9.93 5.87 -12.97
CA ALA A 113 8.80 6.77 -12.78
C ALA A 113 8.24 7.30 -14.10
N SER A 114 9.09 7.53 -15.12
CA SER A 114 8.63 7.88 -16.47
C SER A 114 7.85 6.74 -17.12
N GLN A 115 8.35 5.50 -17.07
CA GLN A 115 7.65 4.35 -17.63
C GLN A 115 6.30 4.11 -16.94
N LEU A 116 6.24 4.32 -15.62
CA LEU A 116 5.01 4.22 -14.84
C LEU A 116 3.99 5.28 -15.23
N LEU A 117 4.43 6.53 -15.42
CA LEU A 117 3.58 7.60 -15.96
C LEU A 117 3.05 7.25 -17.35
N ASP A 118 3.90 6.72 -18.24
CA ASP A 118 3.48 6.30 -19.58
C ASP A 118 2.44 5.17 -19.52
N ALA A 119 2.59 4.22 -18.60
CA ALA A 119 1.61 3.17 -18.36
C ALA A 119 0.27 3.73 -17.84
N LEU A 120 0.31 4.71 -16.94
CA LEU A 120 -0.88 5.39 -16.41
C LEU A 120 -1.59 6.24 -17.48
N VAL A 121 -0.85 6.99 -18.28
CA VAL A 121 -1.38 7.75 -19.42
C VAL A 121 -2.08 6.81 -20.40
N TRP A 122 -1.45 5.66 -20.70
CA TRP A 122 -2.05 4.65 -21.54
C TRP A 122 -3.33 4.06 -20.93
N ALA A 123 -3.32 3.67 -19.64
CA ALA A 123 -4.47 3.09 -18.98
C ALA A 123 -5.66 4.07 -18.94
N THR A 124 -5.39 5.35 -18.68
CA THR A 124 -6.43 6.39 -18.69
C THR A 124 -6.94 6.73 -20.10
N SER A 125 -6.14 6.49 -21.14
CA SER A 125 -6.56 6.68 -22.54
C SER A 125 -7.50 5.57 -23.03
N ILE A 126 -7.27 4.31 -22.66
CA ILE A 126 -8.10 3.19 -23.14
C ILE A 126 -9.52 3.29 -22.63
N GLN A 127 -9.67 3.63 -21.35
CA GLN A 127 -10.99 3.69 -20.76
C GLN A 127 -11.87 4.75 -21.49
N GLN A 128 -11.33 5.67 -22.33
CA GLN A 128 -12.11 6.68 -23.10
C GLN A 128 -12.93 6.00 -24.19
N MET A 129 -12.56 4.79 -24.58
CA MET A 129 -13.19 4.05 -25.66
C MET A 129 -14.30 3.10 -25.16
N SER A 130 -14.29 2.74 -23.88
CA SER A 130 -15.25 1.83 -23.26
C SER A 130 -16.42 2.61 -22.62
N SER A 131 -17.35 3.09 -23.45
CA SER A 131 -18.56 3.79 -23.02
C SER A 131 -19.67 2.78 -22.64
N SER A 132 -20.04 2.70 -21.37
CA SER A 132 -21.34 2.14 -20.91
C SER A 132 -21.54 2.28 -19.40
N VAL A 133 -20.47 2.16 -18.60
CA VAL A 133 -20.59 2.17 -17.14
C VAL A 133 -20.19 3.53 -16.60
N GLU A 134 -21.15 4.27 -16.05
CA GLU A 134 -20.93 5.54 -15.33
C GLU A 134 -19.90 5.33 -14.20
N PRO A 135 -18.70 5.92 -14.29
CA PRO A 135 -17.79 5.96 -13.17
C PRO A 135 -18.38 6.87 -12.08
N SER A 136 -18.44 6.41 -10.83
CA SER A 136 -18.67 7.34 -9.73
C SER A 136 -17.54 8.38 -9.67
N GLU A 137 -17.86 9.58 -9.19
CA GLU A 137 -17.02 10.78 -9.26
C GLU A 137 -15.61 10.62 -8.64
N HIS A 138 -15.41 9.58 -7.82
CA HIS A 138 -14.15 9.27 -7.12
C HIS A 138 -13.34 8.13 -7.76
N VAL A 139 -13.91 7.42 -8.76
CA VAL A 139 -13.27 6.24 -9.39
C VAL A 139 -11.95 6.55 -10.08
N PRO A 140 -11.76 7.65 -10.82
CA PRO A 140 -10.56 7.75 -11.66
C PRO A 140 -9.29 7.99 -10.83
N LEU A 141 -9.40 8.61 -9.65
CA LEU A 141 -8.25 8.80 -8.76
C LEU A 141 -7.89 7.53 -7.98
N GLU A 142 -8.91 6.88 -7.42
CA GLU A 142 -8.77 5.58 -6.76
C GLU A 142 -8.22 4.52 -7.71
N PHE A 143 -8.62 4.58 -8.99
CA PHE A 143 -8.10 3.72 -10.04
C PHE A 143 -6.59 3.92 -10.26
N VAL A 144 -6.11 5.16 -10.33
CA VAL A 144 -4.67 5.44 -10.46
C VAL A 144 -3.90 5.00 -9.21
N ARG A 145 -4.45 5.22 -8.00
CA ARG A 145 -3.84 4.74 -6.75
C ARG A 145 -3.77 3.21 -6.69
N ALA A 146 -4.81 2.54 -7.14
CA ALA A 146 -4.88 1.08 -7.22
C ALA A 146 -3.86 0.53 -8.24
N LEU A 147 -3.72 1.17 -9.40
CA LEU A 147 -2.70 0.85 -10.40
C LEU A 147 -1.28 0.97 -9.85
N LEU A 148 -1.04 1.98 -9.02
CA LEU A 148 0.24 2.20 -8.37
C LEU A 148 0.48 1.30 -7.15
N GLY A 149 -0.53 0.52 -6.72
CA GLY A 149 -0.49 -0.30 -5.51
C GLY A 149 -0.34 0.50 -4.20
N LEU A 150 -0.28 1.85 -4.25
CA LEU A 150 0.04 2.70 -3.10
C LEU A 150 -0.91 2.47 -1.92
N ARG A 151 -2.19 2.19 -2.20
CA ARG A 151 -3.19 1.91 -1.17
C ARG A 151 -2.87 0.68 -0.34
N TYR A 152 -2.38 -0.38 -0.98
CA TYR A 152 -2.00 -1.60 -0.31
C TYR A 152 -0.63 -1.43 0.38
N TRP A 153 0.35 -0.88 -0.32
CA TRP A 153 1.72 -0.86 0.18
C TRP A 153 2.02 0.23 1.21
N LEU A 154 1.35 1.38 1.13
CA LEU A 154 1.56 2.51 2.03
C LEU A 154 0.45 2.65 3.08
N TYR A 155 -0.79 2.30 2.76
CA TYR A 155 -1.95 2.71 3.58
C TYR A 155 -2.70 1.58 4.31
N ARG A 156 -2.58 0.30 3.92
CA ARG A 156 -3.18 -0.86 4.62
C ARG A 156 -2.57 -2.22 4.22
N PRO A 157 -2.29 -3.19 5.13
CA PRO A 157 -1.87 -3.12 6.52
C PRO A 157 -0.33 -3.15 6.62
N GLY A 158 0.25 -2.35 7.52
CA GLY A 158 1.59 -2.50 8.12
C GLY A 158 2.74 -2.89 7.17
N PRO A 159 3.69 -1.98 6.86
CA PRO A 159 4.73 -2.16 5.84
C PRO A 159 5.55 -3.45 5.95
N THR A 160 5.72 -3.99 7.15
CA THR A 160 6.66 -5.09 7.42
C THR A 160 6.13 -6.49 7.05
N TRP A 161 4.82 -6.68 6.94
CA TRP A 161 4.24 -8.02 6.70
C TRP A 161 3.52 -8.15 5.36
N SER A 162 3.32 -7.05 4.63
CA SER A 162 2.58 -7.03 3.37
C SER A 162 3.20 -7.97 2.34
N PHE A 163 4.51 -7.89 2.10
CA PHE A 163 5.20 -8.79 1.17
C PHE A 163 5.03 -10.27 1.58
N THR A 164 5.34 -10.60 2.83
CA THR A 164 5.25 -11.99 3.35
C THR A 164 3.82 -12.53 3.43
N THR A 165 2.82 -11.65 3.42
CA THR A 165 1.40 -12.06 3.42
C THR A 165 0.94 -12.41 2.01
N LEU A 166 1.50 -11.74 0.99
CA LEU A 166 1.22 -12.01 -0.41
C LEU A 166 2.01 -13.20 -0.94
N ASP A 167 3.28 -13.31 -0.55
CA ASP A 167 4.18 -14.42 -0.84
C ASP A 167 3.73 -15.67 -0.05
N LYS A 168 2.73 -16.37 -0.60
CA LYS A 168 2.05 -17.49 0.07
C LYS A 168 2.93 -18.73 0.07
N ASP A 169 3.73 -18.89 -0.98
CA ASP A 169 4.63 -20.03 -1.14
C ASP A 169 6.01 -19.82 -0.48
N ARG A 170 6.30 -18.59 -0.02
CA ARG A 170 7.57 -18.19 0.60
C ARG A 170 8.75 -18.31 -0.36
N SER A 171 8.50 -18.05 -1.64
CA SER A 171 9.52 -18.06 -2.69
C SER A 171 10.45 -16.85 -2.63
N GLU A 172 10.15 -15.85 -1.79
CA GLU A 172 10.81 -14.54 -1.73
C GLU A 172 10.60 -13.68 -2.98
N THR A 173 9.77 -14.14 -3.91
CA THR A 173 9.30 -13.40 -5.07
C THR A 173 7.77 -13.39 -5.07
N LEU A 174 7.17 -12.48 -5.85
CA LEU A 174 5.72 -12.37 -5.96
C LEU A 174 5.30 -12.69 -7.38
N THR A 175 4.53 -13.75 -7.52
CA THR A 175 3.90 -14.10 -8.79
C THR A 175 2.74 -13.15 -9.09
N ILE A 176 2.33 -13.12 -10.36
CA ILE A 176 1.23 -12.27 -10.82
C ILE A 176 -0.10 -12.56 -10.12
N ASP A 177 -0.30 -13.81 -9.66
CA ASP A 177 -1.50 -14.27 -8.97
C ASP A 177 -1.48 -13.91 -7.47
N GLU A 178 -0.29 -13.76 -6.89
CA GLU A 178 -0.12 -13.26 -5.53
C GLU A 178 -0.26 -11.74 -5.45
N LEU A 179 0.14 -11.02 -6.49
CA LEU A 179 -0.07 -9.56 -6.60
C LEU A 179 -1.52 -9.18 -6.89
N GLU A 180 -2.32 -10.09 -7.46
CA GLU A 180 -3.72 -9.89 -7.83
C GLU A 180 -4.56 -9.15 -6.76
N PRO A 181 -4.59 -9.58 -5.48
CA PRO A 181 -5.36 -8.89 -4.43
C PRO A 181 -4.92 -7.45 -4.14
N THR A 182 -3.70 -7.04 -4.53
CA THR A 182 -3.18 -5.68 -4.25
C THR A 182 -3.77 -4.62 -5.17
N PHE A 183 -4.13 -5.02 -6.40
CA PHE A 183 -4.64 -4.13 -7.44
C PHE A 183 -6.14 -3.86 -7.33
N GLY A 184 -6.84 -4.61 -6.48
CA GLY A 184 -8.29 -4.51 -6.29
C GLY A 184 -9.09 -5.24 -7.38
N GLU A 185 -10.21 -5.84 -6.96
CA GLU A 185 -11.08 -6.66 -7.81
C GLU A 185 -11.61 -5.90 -9.05
N GLU A 186 -11.90 -4.61 -8.90
CA GLU A 186 -12.43 -3.77 -9.97
C GLU A 186 -11.40 -3.53 -11.08
N LEU A 187 -10.11 -3.42 -10.74
CA LEU A 187 -9.05 -3.27 -11.73
C LEU A 187 -8.91 -4.54 -12.58
N LEU A 188 -8.95 -5.69 -11.91
CA LEU A 188 -8.80 -6.99 -12.55
C LEU A 188 -9.97 -7.30 -13.47
N ARG A 189 -11.20 -6.97 -13.03
CA ARG A 189 -12.40 -7.11 -13.86
C ARG A 189 -12.25 -6.33 -15.16
N ARG A 190 -11.83 -5.07 -15.09
CA ARG A 190 -11.62 -4.22 -16.27
C ARG A 190 -10.47 -4.71 -17.16
N ALA A 191 -9.37 -5.14 -16.54
CA ALA A 191 -8.25 -5.73 -17.27
C ALA A 191 -8.62 -7.04 -18.00
N ALA A 192 -9.56 -7.82 -17.43
CA ALA A 192 -10.06 -9.04 -18.02
C ALA A 192 -10.97 -8.75 -19.23
N ASP A 193 -11.84 -7.75 -19.13
CA ASP A 193 -12.74 -7.33 -20.21
C ASP A 193 -11.95 -6.83 -21.44
N GLU A 194 -10.77 -6.25 -21.23
CA GLU A 194 -9.88 -5.77 -22.29
C GLU A 194 -8.86 -6.81 -22.79
N GLY A 195 -8.92 -8.06 -22.32
CA GLY A 195 -8.07 -9.13 -22.82
C GLY A 195 -6.64 -9.16 -22.24
N LYS A 196 -6.50 -8.93 -20.93
CA LYS A 196 -5.27 -9.07 -20.10
C LYS A 196 -4.06 -8.13 -20.36
N PRO A 197 -4.10 -7.03 -21.14
CA PRO A 197 -2.88 -6.26 -21.39
C PRO A 197 -2.36 -5.54 -20.13
N LEU A 198 -3.25 -5.16 -19.21
CA LEU A 198 -2.88 -4.34 -18.06
C LEU A 198 -2.14 -5.12 -16.96
N LYS A 199 -2.60 -6.32 -16.58
CA LYS A 199 -1.94 -7.18 -15.57
C LYS A 199 -0.52 -7.53 -16.04
N VAL A 200 -0.37 -7.90 -17.31
CA VAL A 200 0.93 -8.23 -17.93
C VAL A 200 1.84 -7.00 -18.01
N ARG A 201 1.29 -5.83 -18.35
CA ARG A 201 2.09 -4.61 -18.46
C ARG A 201 2.56 -4.09 -17.10
N LEU A 202 1.72 -4.18 -16.07
CA LEU A 202 2.12 -3.85 -14.71
C LEU A 202 3.17 -4.83 -14.20
N MET A 203 2.98 -6.13 -14.44
CA MET A 203 3.97 -7.14 -14.11
C MET A 203 5.31 -6.83 -14.77
N LYS A 204 5.33 -6.59 -16.08
CA LYS A 204 6.54 -6.23 -16.83
C LYS A 204 7.20 -4.93 -16.37
N LEU A 205 6.44 -4.03 -15.76
CA LEU A 205 6.98 -2.80 -15.20
C LEU A 205 7.64 -3.02 -13.83
N MET A 206 7.23 -4.07 -13.12
CA MET A 206 7.77 -4.44 -11.81
C MET A 206 8.92 -5.44 -11.95
N ASP A 207 8.76 -6.45 -12.82
CA ASP A 207 9.69 -7.54 -13.13
C ASP A 207 10.70 -7.06 -14.19
N GLU A 208 11.87 -6.59 -13.74
CA GLU A 208 12.89 -5.98 -14.59
C GLU A 208 13.79 -6.99 -15.27
N ASP A 209 13.96 -8.15 -14.62
CA ASP A 209 14.75 -9.25 -15.15
C ASP A 209 13.95 -10.21 -16.04
N ASP A 210 12.66 -9.91 -16.27
CA ASP A 210 11.70 -10.72 -17.03
C ASP A 210 11.66 -12.18 -16.50
N SER A 211 11.85 -12.38 -15.19
CA SER A 211 11.85 -13.71 -14.56
C SER A 211 10.46 -14.33 -14.44
N GLY A 212 9.41 -13.52 -14.60
CA GLY A 212 8.02 -13.89 -14.38
C GLY A 212 7.57 -13.77 -12.92
N ALA A 213 8.42 -13.26 -12.03
CA ALA A 213 8.13 -13.04 -10.62
C ALA A 213 8.81 -11.76 -10.12
N VAL A 214 8.14 -10.99 -9.25
CA VAL A 214 8.69 -9.73 -8.75
C VAL A 214 9.45 -9.97 -7.44
N SER A 215 10.75 -9.72 -7.44
CA SER A 215 11.56 -9.74 -6.21
C SER A 215 11.23 -8.59 -5.26
N ARG A 216 11.73 -8.66 -4.02
CA ARG A 216 11.54 -7.58 -3.02
C ARG A 216 12.16 -6.28 -3.50
N GLU A 217 13.34 -6.35 -4.09
CA GLU A 217 14.13 -5.23 -4.58
C GLU A 217 13.43 -4.53 -5.76
N GLU A 218 12.84 -5.30 -6.65
CA GLU A 218 12.04 -4.82 -7.77
C GLU A 218 10.73 -4.15 -7.33
N LEU A 219 10.03 -4.77 -6.37
CA LEU A 219 8.86 -4.13 -5.78
C LEU A 219 9.24 -2.79 -5.11
N ALA A 220 10.37 -2.74 -4.41
CA ALA A 220 10.89 -1.51 -3.80
C ALA A 220 11.08 -0.39 -4.81
N ALA A 221 11.74 -0.75 -5.90
CA ALA A 221 12.02 0.11 -7.02
C ALA A 221 10.73 0.67 -7.63
N HIS A 222 9.76 -0.21 -7.87
CA HIS A 222 8.44 0.18 -8.36
C HIS A 222 7.75 1.16 -7.41
N LEU A 223 7.72 0.87 -6.10
CA LEU A 223 7.04 1.72 -5.13
C LEU A 223 7.72 3.09 -4.94
N ARG A 224 9.05 3.15 -5.02
CA ARG A 224 9.78 4.43 -5.04
C ARG A 224 9.41 5.26 -6.26
N ALA A 225 9.34 4.63 -7.42
CA ALA A 225 8.86 5.27 -8.64
C ALA A 225 7.42 5.77 -8.48
N ALA A 226 6.52 4.96 -7.92
CA ALA A 226 5.13 5.31 -7.66
C ALA A 226 4.99 6.53 -6.71
N VAL A 227 5.80 6.61 -5.66
CA VAL A 227 5.85 7.79 -4.77
C VAL A 227 6.32 9.04 -5.52
N ARG A 228 7.34 8.93 -6.40
CA ARG A 228 7.76 10.07 -7.24
C ARG A 228 6.67 10.53 -8.22
N VAL A 229 5.90 9.60 -8.78
CA VAL A 229 4.75 9.92 -9.65
C VAL A 229 3.68 10.69 -8.89
N ARG A 230 3.37 10.27 -7.67
CA ARG A 230 2.43 10.96 -6.79
C ARG A 230 2.81 12.42 -6.55
N GLU A 231 4.10 12.71 -6.32
CA GLU A 231 4.55 14.11 -6.12
C GLU A 231 4.32 15.01 -7.33
N LEU A 232 4.34 14.45 -8.53
CA LEU A 232 4.09 15.22 -9.76
C LEU A 232 2.62 15.46 -10.02
N VAL A 233 1.74 14.66 -9.41
CA VAL A 233 0.29 14.79 -9.54
C VAL A 233 -0.33 14.77 -8.14
N PRO A 234 -0.23 15.88 -7.38
CA PRO A 234 -0.67 15.94 -5.98
C PRO A 234 -2.15 15.62 -5.80
N SER A 235 -2.97 15.91 -6.82
CA SER A 235 -4.39 15.57 -6.79
C SER A 235 -4.64 14.07 -6.79
N LEU A 236 -3.64 13.20 -7.03
CA LEU A 236 -3.75 11.74 -6.93
C LEU A 236 -3.82 11.25 -5.49
N ASP A 237 -3.48 12.07 -4.49
CA ASP A 237 -3.42 11.58 -3.12
C ASP A 237 -3.94 12.57 -2.07
N GLU A 238 -5.27 12.65 -1.91
CA GLU A 238 -5.93 13.46 -0.88
C GLU A 238 -5.65 12.97 0.54
N ASP A 239 -5.54 11.65 0.74
CA ASP A 239 -5.31 11.01 2.05
C ASP A 239 -3.86 11.18 2.53
N GLY A 240 -2.93 11.26 1.57
CA GLY A 240 -1.51 11.41 1.84
C GLY A 240 -0.98 12.85 1.78
N ALA A 241 -1.78 13.85 1.41
CA ALA A 241 -1.30 15.20 1.02
C ALA A 241 -0.39 15.91 2.05
N LEU A 242 -0.38 15.47 3.31
CA LEU A 242 0.46 16.01 4.39
C LEU A 242 1.77 15.25 4.63
N ALA A 243 1.90 14.02 4.11
CA ALA A 243 3.11 13.23 4.28
C ALA A 243 4.20 13.69 3.30
N SER A 244 5.40 13.95 3.81
CA SER A 244 6.54 14.31 2.97
C SER A 244 7.02 13.13 2.14
N THR A 245 7.55 13.38 0.94
CA THR A 245 8.14 12.34 0.08
C THR A 245 9.21 11.54 0.81
N ASP A 246 10.03 12.22 1.62
CA ASP A 246 11.11 11.59 2.38
C ASP A 246 10.58 10.64 3.45
N ASP A 247 9.47 10.97 4.10
CA ASP A 247 8.83 10.08 5.07
C ASP A 247 8.26 8.82 4.39
N LEU A 248 7.63 8.98 3.22
CA LEU A 248 7.11 7.85 2.43
C LEU A 248 8.24 6.96 1.91
N ILE A 249 9.32 7.54 1.38
CA ILE A 249 10.50 6.79 0.95
C ILE A 249 11.14 6.06 2.14
N ARG A 250 11.16 6.68 3.32
CA ARG A 250 11.65 6.05 4.55
C ARG A 250 10.78 4.85 4.93
N GLU A 251 9.45 4.99 4.90
CA GLU A 251 8.52 3.89 5.15
C GLU A 251 8.67 2.76 4.12
N LEU A 252 8.85 3.09 2.85
CA LEU A 252 9.11 2.11 1.79
C LEU A 252 10.37 1.28 2.03
N ARG A 253 11.45 1.89 2.54
CA ARG A 253 12.64 1.10 2.90
C ARG A 253 12.33 0.07 3.98
N VAL A 254 11.43 0.38 4.91
CA VAL A 254 10.98 -0.56 5.95
C VAL A 254 10.10 -1.68 5.38
N VAL A 255 9.35 -1.42 4.31
CA VAL A 255 8.58 -2.46 3.59
C VAL A 255 9.52 -3.49 2.97
N VAL A 256 10.54 -2.99 2.29
CA VAL A 256 11.40 -3.78 1.39
C VAL A 256 12.50 -4.49 2.15
N HIS A 257 13.13 -3.75 3.06
CA HIS A 257 14.13 -4.25 3.96
C HIS A 257 13.50 -4.23 5.35
N PRO A 258 12.56 -5.14 5.65
CA PRO A 258 12.07 -5.27 7.01
C PRO A 258 13.32 -5.44 7.88
N PRO A 259 13.48 -4.66 8.97
CA PRO A 259 14.68 -4.69 9.80
C PRO A 259 15.07 -6.14 10.02
N GLY A 260 16.22 -6.51 9.44
CA GLY A 260 16.50 -7.87 8.96
C GLY A 260 16.10 -8.87 9.99
N GLN A 261 15.16 -9.77 9.63
CA GLN A 261 14.27 -10.48 10.55
C GLN A 261 14.48 -9.98 11.97
N ILE A 262 13.62 -9.08 12.45
CA ILE A 262 13.24 -9.17 13.85
C ILE A 262 12.78 -10.63 13.93
N LYS A 263 13.73 -11.56 14.19
CA LYS A 263 13.53 -12.85 14.83
C LYS A 263 12.67 -12.33 15.92
N SER A 264 11.37 -12.55 15.77
CA SER A 264 10.44 -12.14 16.76
C SER A 264 11.05 -12.86 17.94
N ARG A 265 11.73 -12.10 18.81
CA ARG A 265 12.03 -12.54 20.14
C ARG A 265 10.66 -12.49 20.76
N ILE A 266 9.74 -13.33 20.24
CA ILE A 266 8.83 -14.12 20.99
C ILE A 266 9.71 -14.52 22.13
N PRO A 267 9.54 -13.83 23.28
CA PRO A 267 10.39 -14.09 24.40
C PRO A 267 10.32 -15.58 24.61
N HIS A 268 11.43 -16.24 24.93
CA HIS A 268 11.44 -17.71 25.03
C HIS A 268 10.38 -18.22 26.03
N TRP A 269 9.88 -17.32 26.91
CA TRP A 269 8.76 -17.53 27.81
C TRP A 269 7.35 -17.46 27.19
N LEU A 270 7.10 -16.80 26.05
CA LEU A 270 5.76 -16.69 25.47
C LEU A 270 5.16 -18.04 25.06
N PRO A 271 5.87 -18.94 24.34
CA PRO A 271 5.33 -20.28 24.08
C PRO A 271 5.12 -21.07 25.38
N LEU A 272 5.98 -20.89 26.39
CA LEU A 272 5.76 -21.49 27.72
C LEU A 272 4.51 -20.91 28.41
N LEU A 273 4.24 -19.62 28.26
CA LEU A 273 3.05 -18.97 28.79
C LEU A 273 1.80 -19.49 28.09
N ILE A 274 1.82 -19.63 26.76
CA ILE A 274 0.72 -20.22 25.99
C ILE A 274 0.45 -21.66 26.44
N VAL A 275 1.48 -22.49 26.55
CA VAL A 275 1.34 -23.87 27.05
C VAL A 275 0.84 -23.89 28.49
N GLY A 276 1.33 -22.99 29.35
CA GLY A 276 0.87 -22.83 30.73
C GLY A 276 -0.60 -22.40 30.82
N LEU A 277 -1.04 -21.48 29.96
CA LEU A 277 -2.43 -21.02 29.89
C LEU A 277 -3.35 -22.16 29.42
N LEU A 278 -2.93 -22.94 28.42
CA LEU A 278 -3.65 -24.13 27.94
C LEU A 278 -3.73 -25.23 29.00
N ALA A 279 -2.66 -25.45 29.77
CA ALA A 279 -2.67 -26.41 30.87
C ALA A 279 -3.58 -25.94 32.02
N LEU A 280 -3.55 -24.64 32.35
CA LEU A 280 -4.41 -24.05 33.38
C LEU A 280 -5.89 -24.13 33.00
N THR A 281 -6.24 -23.84 31.74
CA THR A 281 -7.62 -23.96 31.25
C THR A 281 -8.09 -25.41 31.25
N ALA A 282 -7.26 -26.35 30.79
CA ALA A 282 -7.56 -27.79 30.85
C ALA A 282 -7.76 -28.27 32.31
N TRP A 283 -6.91 -27.82 33.24
CA TRP A 283 -7.03 -28.13 34.67
C TRP A 283 -8.31 -27.57 35.28
N LEU A 284 -8.65 -26.30 34.98
CA LEU A 284 -9.91 -25.68 35.43
C LEU A 284 -11.14 -26.44 34.92
N ILE A 285 -11.15 -26.82 33.64
CA ILE A 285 -12.24 -27.61 33.06
C ILE A 285 -12.35 -28.96 33.77
N TRP A 286 -11.25 -29.68 33.95
CA TRP A 286 -11.23 -30.95 34.68
C TRP A 286 -11.70 -30.81 36.13
N TRP A 287 -11.28 -29.76 36.83
CA TRP A 287 -11.68 -29.47 38.20
C TRP A 287 -13.19 -29.17 38.30
N LEU A 288 -13.74 -28.39 37.39
CA LEU A 288 -15.18 -28.13 37.32
C LEU A 288 -15.98 -29.42 37.05
N CYS A 289 -15.53 -30.24 36.11
CA CYS A 289 -16.15 -31.53 35.81
C CYS A 289 -16.10 -32.50 36.99
N SER A 290 -14.97 -32.59 37.69
CA SER A 290 -14.84 -33.45 38.87
C SER A 290 -15.72 -32.99 40.03
N ARG A 291 -15.85 -31.67 40.23
CA ARG A 291 -16.79 -31.10 41.22
C ARG A 291 -18.25 -31.39 40.87
N GLN A 292 -18.63 -31.30 39.59
CA GLN A 292 -19.98 -31.65 39.16
C GLN A 292 -20.25 -33.14 39.42
N ARG A 293 -19.32 -34.02 39.05
CA ARG A 293 -19.43 -35.46 39.33
C ARG A 293 -19.58 -35.76 40.81
N LEU A 294 -18.83 -35.08 41.68
CA LEU A 294 -18.94 -35.22 43.13
C LEU A 294 -20.31 -34.75 43.64
N ARG A 295 -20.83 -33.64 43.11
CA ARG A 295 -22.18 -33.15 43.45
C ARG A 295 -23.26 -34.14 43.01
N ASP A 296 -23.12 -34.77 41.86
CA ASP A 296 -24.09 -35.74 41.37
C ASP A 296 -24.06 -37.03 42.20
N VAL A 297 -22.88 -37.52 42.60
CA VAL A 297 -22.76 -38.64 43.55
C VAL A 297 -23.39 -38.29 44.91
N LEU A 298 -23.12 -37.08 45.44
CA LEU A 298 -23.72 -36.65 46.71
C LEU A 298 -25.24 -36.46 46.61
N ARG A 299 -25.78 -36.04 45.46
CA ARG A 299 -27.22 -36.03 45.22
C ARG A 299 -27.79 -37.45 45.21
N ASP A 300 -27.17 -38.38 44.50
CA ASP A 300 -27.66 -39.77 44.43
C ASP A 300 -27.64 -40.45 45.81
N VAL A 301 -26.59 -40.23 46.61
CA VAL A 301 -26.52 -40.72 48.01
C VAL A 301 -27.63 -40.11 48.87
N ARG A 302 -27.98 -38.82 48.66
CA ARG A 302 -29.07 -38.17 49.42
C ARG A 302 -30.45 -38.66 49.00
N THR A 303 -30.65 -39.05 47.74
CA THR A 303 -31.93 -39.54 47.23
C THR A 303 -32.14 -41.03 47.46
N ARG A 304 -31.07 -41.82 47.63
CA ARG A 304 -31.16 -43.20 48.11
C ARG A 304 -31.49 -43.23 49.60
N ARG A 305 -32.76 -42.97 49.93
CA ARG A 305 -33.33 -43.45 51.19
C ARG A 305 -33.19 -44.97 51.24
N PRO A 306 -32.77 -45.58 52.36
CA PRO A 306 -32.74 -47.03 52.51
C PRO A 306 -34.18 -47.56 52.42
N THR A 307 -34.58 -48.04 51.24
CA THR A 307 -35.87 -48.71 51.01
C THR A 307 -35.82 -50.21 51.33
N SER A 308 -34.72 -50.70 51.90
CA SER A 308 -34.66 -52.05 52.45
C SER A 308 -34.59 -51.98 53.97
N MET A 309 -35.61 -52.51 54.65
CA MET A 309 -35.47 -53.51 55.71
C MET A 309 -36.67 -53.50 56.65
N TRP A 310 -37.84 -53.88 56.11
CA TRP A 310 -38.89 -54.56 56.88
C TRP A 310 -39.59 -55.54 55.94
N ARG A 311 -38.90 -56.65 55.59
CA ARG A 311 -39.62 -57.85 55.16
C ARG A 311 -39.87 -58.69 56.41
N PRO A 312 -41.13 -58.94 56.80
CA PRO A 312 -41.42 -59.77 57.96
C PRO A 312 -40.97 -61.21 57.71
N ILE A 313 -40.23 -61.75 58.66
CA ILE A 313 -39.83 -63.16 58.70
C ILE A 313 -41.12 -63.97 58.89
N ARG A 314 -41.56 -64.69 57.85
CA ARG A 314 -42.64 -65.66 57.94
C ARG A 314 -42.10 -66.94 58.59
N TRP A 315 -42.49 -67.17 59.85
CA TRP A 315 -42.37 -68.46 60.49
C TRP A 315 -43.43 -69.39 59.89
N THR A 316 -43.02 -70.44 59.19
CA THR A 316 -43.90 -71.55 58.81
C THR A 316 -43.72 -72.68 59.80
N GLU A 317 -44.75 -72.89 60.60
CA GLU A 317 -44.87 -73.92 61.63
C GLU A 317 -45.13 -75.28 60.99
N LYS A 318 -44.41 -76.32 61.45
CA LYS A 318 -44.61 -77.72 61.08
C LYS A 318 -45.86 -78.27 61.74
N LYS A 319 -46.68 -78.99 60.98
CA LYS A 319 -47.49 -80.13 61.47
C LYS A 319 -47.30 -81.29 60.52
#